data_AF-A0A098QZX4-F1
#
_entry.id   AF-A0A098QZX4-F1
#
_cell.length_a   1.000
_cell.length_b   1.000
_cell.length_c   1.000
_cell.angle_alpha   90.00
_cell.angle_beta   90.00
_cell.angle_gamma   90.00
#
_symmetry.space_group_name_H-M   'P 1'
#
loop_
_entity.id
_entity.type
_entity.pdbx_description
1 polymer ?
#
loop_
_entity_poly.entity_id
_entity_poly.type
_entity_poly.pdbx_seq_one_letter_code
_entity_poly.pdbx_strand_id
1 'polypeptide(L)'
;MFDKRIKRQILSRQFQVFLECAGFQMPGLLRQLEEMGFAVEEAEQDGLWILAGLRQVYELNLSLRFARRVWISLGEIKAGAREELFKRCLAVPWELWIPGPEGEYLARLRASALKHEGKAAATLEEAVRRYWSELPREGRGGQASQASQASQASQAPQASQASQASQASQTPAGDGYIPGTGDSGARVRILLRHRGTRGRLLLDSTGDQLGRRGYRLAPGAAPIAEHLAAWLVAELQHRVGPPREGGWVVDGMSGSGTLLWESLLLLEGLSPGAGRAFACMGWPNFQEASFRYSRRTGLGGGMSRNIRFLGIELDQSQAAAWRTNLEALRAGWVMEGAEGVTGLGDSNARDSDSGTGGPGRPWEHITLVEQDFFTWSPRPETQTRGTPHPSPGTPEPGSAAVPGLTTEPVLGWILLNPPYDIRLQEDQERLFDRMISHLGRSFTGWAGLLLVPYQRLESRIPRGWLAGEPGIFNHGGRKIRAFWLRIR
;
A
#
# COMPACT_ATOMS: atom_id res chain seq x y z
N MET A 1 -30.61 -8.91 20.38
CA MET A 1 -31.28 -8.25 19.22
C MET A 1 -30.28 -7.62 18.26
N PHE A 2 -29.27 -6.91 18.79
CA PHE A 2 -28.18 -6.26 18.06
C PHE A 2 -27.41 -7.21 17.09
N ASP A 3 -26.90 -8.35 17.57
CA ASP A 3 -26.13 -9.28 16.70
C ASP A 3 -26.96 -9.85 15.55
N LYS A 4 -28.26 -10.10 15.78
CA LYS A 4 -29.19 -10.52 14.71
C LYS A 4 -29.34 -9.42 13.65
N ARG A 5 -29.33 -8.14 14.05
CA ARG A 5 -29.33 -7.01 13.10
C ARG A 5 -28.01 -6.93 12.33
N ILE A 6 -26.85 -7.07 12.98
CA ILE A 6 -25.54 -7.13 12.30
C ILE A 6 -25.53 -8.26 11.27
N LYS A 7 -25.93 -9.47 11.65
CA LYS A 7 -25.97 -10.61 10.73
C LYS A 7 -26.85 -10.34 9.50
N ARG A 8 -28.07 -9.84 9.69
CA ARG A 8 -29.06 -9.61 8.63
C ARG A 8 -28.77 -8.38 7.76
N GLN A 9 -28.30 -7.29 8.37
CA GLN A 9 -28.17 -6.00 7.71
C GLN A 9 -26.76 -5.74 7.20
N ILE A 10 -25.77 -6.49 7.66
CA ILE A 10 -24.38 -6.25 7.32
C ILE A 10 -23.71 -7.49 6.75
N LEU A 11 -23.60 -8.56 7.53
CA LEU A 11 -22.75 -9.70 7.14
C LEU A 11 -23.27 -10.45 5.90
N SER A 12 -24.58 -10.45 5.66
CA SER A 12 -25.20 -11.12 4.51
C SER A 12 -25.36 -10.22 3.27
N ARG A 13 -24.80 -9.01 3.26
CA ARG A 13 -24.98 -8.03 2.18
C ARG A 13 -23.68 -7.75 1.45
N GLN A 14 -23.81 -7.39 0.18
CA GLN A 14 -22.79 -6.64 -0.53
C GLN A 14 -23.08 -5.15 -0.45
N PHE A 15 -22.01 -4.37 -0.53
CA PHE A 15 -22.02 -2.92 -0.45
C PHE A 15 -21.34 -2.35 -1.68
N GLN A 16 -21.80 -1.17 -2.09
CA GLN A 16 -20.99 -0.32 -2.94
C GLN A 16 -19.77 0.15 -2.15
N VAL A 17 -18.59 -0.10 -2.70
CA VAL A 17 -17.31 0.27 -2.11
C VAL A 17 -16.58 1.19 -3.08
N PHE A 18 -16.14 2.34 -2.58
CA PHE A 18 -15.36 3.29 -3.35
C PHE A 18 -13.88 3.18 -2.99
N LEU A 19 -13.06 2.95 -4.00
CA LEU A 19 -11.61 2.84 -3.89
C LEU A 19 -10.98 4.13 -4.37
N GLU A 20 -10.57 4.98 -3.43
CA GLU A 20 -9.99 6.29 -3.75
C GLU A 20 -8.59 6.11 -4.34
N CYS A 21 -8.35 6.65 -5.53
CA CYS A 21 -7.11 6.46 -6.28
C CYS A 21 -6.79 7.69 -7.14
N ALA A 22 -5.51 7.99 -7.32
CA ALA A 22 -5.12 9.04 -8.26
C ALA A 22 -5.36 8.59 -9.70
N GLY A 23 -5.85 9.49 -10.56
CA GLY A 23 -6.25 9.14 -11.92
C GLY A 23 -5.17 8.45 -12.76
N PHE A 24 -3.89 8.83 -12.60
CA PHE A 24 -2.78 8.19 -13.33
C PHE A 24 -2.48 6.75 -12.85
N GLN A 25 -2.90 6.38 -11.65
CA GLN A 25 -2.75 5.02 -11.09
C GLN A 25 -3.99 4.14 -11.38
N MET A 26 -5.05 4.71 -11.95
CA MET A 26 -6.32 4.03 -12.20
C MET A 26 -6.17 2.78 -13.10
N PRO A 27 -5.40 2.81 -14.20
CA PRO A 27 -5.22 1.62 -15.04
C PRO A 27 -4.56 0.46 -14.28
N GLY A 28 -3.60 0.77 -13.40
CA GLY A 28 -2.97 -0.24 -12.55
C GLY A 28 -3.94 -0.81 -11.51
N LEU A 29 -4.77 0.05 -10.90
CA LEU A 29 -5.78 -0.39 -9.93
C LEU A 29 -6.84 -1.27 -10.59
N LEU A 30 -7.28 -0.94 -11.82
CA LEU A 30 -8.21 -1.76 -12.58
C LEU A 30 -7.68 -3.19 -12.75
N ARG A 31 -6.44 -3.34 -13.24
CA ARG A 31 -5.81 -4.66 -13.37
C ARG A 31 -5.69 -5.40 -12.03
N GLN A 32 -5.29 -4.69 -10.97
CA GLN A 32 -5.22 -5.29 -9.63
C GLN A 32 -6.60 -5.82 -9.18
N LEU A 33 -7.68 -5.10 -9.46
CA LEU A 33 -9.04 -5.54 -9.11
C LEU A 33 -9.50 -6.74 -9.94
N GLU A 34 -9.19 -6.77 -11.23
CA GLU A 34 -9.45 -7.91 -12.11
C GLU A 34 -8.73 -9.17 -11.62
N GLU A 35 -7.44 -9.06 -11.27
CA GLU A 35 -6.65 -10.15 -10.69
C GLU A 35 -7.22 -10.66 -9.35
N MET A 36 -7.82 -9.75 -8.56
CA MET A 36 -8.51 -10.08 -7.32
C MET A 36 -9.95 -10.59 -7.54
N GLY A 37 -10.45 -10.64 -8.78
CA GLY A 37 -11.78 -11.12 -9.13
C GLY A 37 -12.92 -10.12 -8.88
N PHE A 38 -12.62 -8.82 -8.79
CA PHE A 38 -13.64 -7.77 -8.64
C PHE A 38 -14.01 -7.15 -9.99
N ALA A 39 -15.31 -6.96 -10.20
CA ALA A 39 -15.83 -6.17 -11.30
C ALA A 39 -16.00 -4.71 -10.86
N VAL A 40 -15.62 -3.77 -11.74
CA VAL A 40 -15.86 -2.34 -11.54
C VAL A 40 -17.24 -1.97 -12.06
N GLU A 41 -18.06 -1.34 -11.21
CA GLU A 41 -19.39 -0.83 -11.58
C GLU A 41 -19.29 0.53 -12.27
N GLU A 42 -18.43 1.42 -11.75
CA GLU A 42 -18.31 2.80 -12.20
C GLU A 42 -16.91 3.32 -11.93
N ALA A 43 -16.35 4.08 -12.88
CA ALA A 43 -15.09 4.80 -12.70
C ALA A 43 -15.35 6.30 -12.58
N GLU A 44 -14.79 6.92 -11.54
CA GLU A 44 -14.78 8.37 -11.36
C GLU A 44 -13.34 8.91 -11.49
N GLN A 45 -13.21 10.24 -11.56
CA GLN A 45 -11.90 10.90 -11.68
C GLN A 45 -10.92 10.56 -10.52
N ASP A 46 -11.46 10.29 -9.33
CA ASP A 46 -10.70 10.07 -8.09
C ASP A 46 -10.88 8.67 -7.48
N GLY A 47 -11.46 7.72 -8.22
CA GLY A 47 -11.57 6.34 -7.73
C GLY A 47 -12.48 5.44 -8.55
N LEU A 48 -12.63 4.20 -8.06
CA LEU A 48 -13.46 3.15 -8.68
C LEU A 48 -14.53 2.69 -7.71
N TRP A 49 -15.71 2.40 -8.22
CA TRP A 49 -16.79 1.74 -7.49
C TRP A 49 -16.84 0.26 -7.82
N ILE A 50 -16.97 -0.55 -6.78
CA ILE A 50 -17.16 -2.01 -6.89
C ILE A 50 -18.25 -2.47 -5.92
N LEU A 51 -18.68 -3.72 -6.07
CA LEU A 51 -19.46 -4.43 -5.05
C LEU A 51 -18.58 -5.36 -4.23
N ALA A 52 -18.68 -5.27 -2.89
CA ALA A 52 -17.95 -6.14 -1.98
C ALA A 52 -18.73 -6.40 -0.68
N GLY A 53 -18.60 -7.61 -0.13
CA GLY A 53 -19.03 -7.92 1.23
C GLY A 53 -18.03 -7.44 2.29
N LEU A 54 -18.42 -7.48 3.57
CA LEU A 54 -17.58 -6.97 4.66
C LEU A 54 -16.20 -7.64 4.75
N ARG A 55 -16.11 -8.96 4.53
CA ARG A 55 -14.83 -9.68 4.51
C ARG A 55 -13.93 -9.22 3.35
N GLN A 56 -14.51 -9.03 2.17
CA GLN A 56 -13.79 -8.51 1.01
C GLN A 56 -13.27 -7.09 1.25
N VAL A 57 -13.97 -6.27 2.05
CA VAL A 57 -13.45 -4.96 2.49
C VAL A 57 -12.18 -5.09 3.33
N TYR A 58 -12.07 -6.12 4.18
CA TYR A 58 -10.83 -6.38 4.92
C TYR A 58 -9.69 -6.75 3.96
N GLU A 59 -9.98 -7.65 3.00
CA GLU A 59 -9.03 -8.11 2.00
C GLU A 59 -8.54 -6.95 1.10
N LEU A 60 -9.43 -6.03 0.72
CA LEU A 60 -9.08 -4.81 -0.03
C LEU A 60 -8.15 -3.91 0.79
N ASN A 61 -8.42 -3.69 2.08
CA ASN A 61 -7.54 -2.90 2.94
C ASN A 61 -6.16 -3.52 3.10
N LEU A 62 -6.10 -4.85 3.19
CA LEU A 62 -4.85 -5.60 3.28
C LEU A 62 -4.06 -5.56 1.97
N SER A 63 -4.71 -5.80 0.84
CA SER A 63 -4.02 -6.16 -0.42
C SER A 63 -3.83 -5.02 -1.42
N LEU A 64 -4.63 -3.95 -1.35
CA LEU A 64 -4.55 -2.87 -2.35
C LEU A 64 -3.24 -2.08 -2.24
N ARG A 65 -2.55 -1.94 -3.37
CA ARG A 65 -1.24 -1.32 -3.46
C ARG A 65 -1.32 0.15 -3.89
N PHE A 66 -2.24 0.49 -4.78
CA PHE A 66 -2.27 1.83 -5.38
C PHE A 66 -3.35 2.75 -4.79
N ALA A 67 -4.46 2.14 -4.33
CA ALA A 67 -5.53 2.88 -3.69
C ALA A 67 -5.01 3.59 -2.43
N ARG A 68 -5.63 4.73 -2.12
CA ARG A 68 -5.33 5.53 -0.93
C ARG A 68 -6.25 5.18 0.23
N ARG A 69 -7.50 4.84 -0.05
CA ARG A 69 -8.55 4.53 0.94
C ARG A 69 -9.61 3.60 0.35
N VAL A 70 -10.22 2.81 1.22
CA VAL A 70 -11.35 1.93 0.94
C VAL A 70 -12.56 2.46 1.74
N TRP A 71 -13.59 2.86 1.01
CA TRP A 71 -14.78 3.47 1.58
C TRP A 71 -15.98 2.55 1.40
N ILE A 72 -16.70 2.22 2.48
CA ILE A 72 -17.95 1.45 2.38
C ILE A 72 -19.15 2.40 2.30
N SER A 73 -20.05 2.19 1.35
CA SER A 73 -21.28 2.97 1.26
C SER A 73 -22.33 2.47 2.25
N LEU A 74 -22.81 3.38 3.09
CA LEU A 74 -23.91 3.14 4.03
C LEU A 74 -25.29 3.31 3.37
N GLY A 75 -25.33 3.73 2.11
CA GLY A 75 -26.53 3.90 1.31
C GLY A 75 -26.56 5.20 0.52
N GLU A 76 -27.51 5.26 -0.42
CA GLU A 76 -27.81 6.47 -1.18
C GLU A 76 -28.69 7.43 -0.38
N ILE A 77 -28.42 8.73 -0.54
CA ILE A 77 -29.19 9.83 0.00
C ILE A 77 -29.74 10.63 -1.16
N LYS A 78 -31.05 10.93 -1.13
CA LYS A 78 -31.66 11.95 -1.98
C LYS A 78 -31.97 13.18 -1.11
N ALA A 79 -31.26 14.27 -1.37
CA ALA A 79 -31.38 15.53 -0.64
C ALA A 79 -31.04 16.72 -1.54
N GLY A 80 -32.03 17.56 -1.85
CA GLY A 80 -31.82 18.86 -2.51
C GLY A 80 -31.50 19.98 -1.51
N ALA A 81 -31.87 19.81 -0.24
CA ALA A 81 -31.69 20.79 0.83
C ALA A 81 -31.08 20.15 2.10
N ARG A 82 -30.59 20.99 3.03
CA ARG A 82 -29.90 20.51 4.25
C ARG A 82 -30.86 19.81 5.21
N GLU A 83 -32.10 20.24 5.27
CA GLU A 83 -33.13 19.67 6.12
C GLU A 83 -33.46 18.23 5.67
N GLU A 84 -33.45 18.00 4.36
CA GLU A 84 -33.58 16.65 3.79
C GLU A 84 -32.35 15.80 4.09
N LEU A 85 -31.14 16.36 3.92
CA LEU A 85 -29.88 15.69 4.25
C LEU A 85 -29.88 15.24 5.72
N PHE A 86 -30.21 16.15 6.64
CA PHE A 86 -30.28 15.87 8.08
C PHE A 86 -31.18 14.68 8.38
N LYS A 87 -32.42 14.69 7.87
CA LYS A 87 -33.39 13.60 8.07
C LYS A 87 -32.88 12.26 7.54
N ARG A 88 -32.21 12.27 6.38
CA ARG A 88 -31.65 11.05 5.77
C ARG A 88 -30.46 10.51 6.56
N CYS A 89 -29.56 11.37 7.01
CA CYS A 89 -28.43 10.99 7.86
C CYS A 89 -28.90 10.48 9.24
N LEU A 90 -29.93 11.09 9.82
CA LEU A 90 -30.50 10.69 11.12
C LEU A 90 -31.11 9.28 11.07
N ALA A 91 -31.60 8.85 9.90
CA ALA A 91 -32.24 7.53 9.73
C ALA A 91 -31.23 6.36 9.59
N VAL A 92 -29.93 6.65 9.45
CA VAL A 92 -28.91 5.61 9.35
C VAL A 92 -28.74 4.92 10.71
N PRO A 93 -28.70 3.58 10.78
CA PRO A 93 -28.45 2.86 12.03
C PRO A 93 -26.95 2.92 12.40
N TRP A 94 -26.51 4.09 12.88
CA TRP A 94 -25.10 4.37 13.18
C TRP A 94 -24.50 3.44 14.24
N GLU A 95 -25.30 2.95 15.18
CA GLU A 95 -24.87 2.03 16.24
C GLU A 95 -24.37 0.68 15.70
N LEU A 96 -24.72 0.34 14.46
CA LEU A 96 -24.22 -0.87 13.79
C LEU A 96 -22.85 -0.67 13.11
N TRP A 97 -22.38 0.57 12.98
CA TRP A 97 -21.25 0.95 12.12
C TRP A 97 -20.13 1.68 12.85
N ILE A 98 -20.47 2.53 13.81
CA ILE A 98 -19.50 3.35 14.55
C ILE A 98 -19.75 3.20 16.06
N PRO A 99 -18.71 3.30 16.91
CA PRO A 99 -18.86 3.13 18.36
C PRO A 99 -19.45 4.37 19.06
N GLY A 100 -19.51 5.51 18.37
CA GLY A 100 -20.01 6.78 18.91
C GLY A 100 -19.99 7.88 17.85
N PRO A 101 -20.43 9.10 18.21
CA PRO A 101 -20.51 10.23 17.28
C PRO A 101 -19.18 10.97 17.08
N GLU A 102 -18.13 10.63 17.84
CA GLU A 102 -16.83 11.31 17.70
C GLU A 102 -16.10 10.85 16.45
N GLY A 103 -15.68 11.80 15.63
CA GLY A 103 -15.05 11.52 14.35
C GLY A 103 -14.92 12.74 13.45
N GLU A 104 -14.44 12.51 12.24
CA GLU A 104 -14.28 13.49 11.18
C GLU A 104 -15.43 13.37 10.17
N TYR A 105 -16.15 14.48 9.96
CA TYR A 105 -17.26 14.55 9.02
C TYR A 105 -16.89 15.42 7.84
N LEU A 106 -17.02 14.86 6.63
CA LEU A 106 -16.57 15.48 5.40
C LEU A 106 -17.70 15.51 4.38
N ALA A 107 -17.65 16.47 3.47
CA ALA A 107 -18.51 16.51 2.31
C ALA A 107 -17.69 16.88 1.06
N ARG A 108 -17.93 16.19 -0.04
CA ARG A 108 -17.45 16.52 -1.38
C ARG A 108 -18.65 16.75 -2.28
N LEU A 109 -18.84 17.99 -2.72
CA LEU A 109 -19.99 18.41 -3.53
C LEU A 109 -19.54 18.66 -4.98
N ARG A 110 -20.14 17.96 -5.94
CA ARG A 110 -19.86 18.15 -7.38
C ARG A 110 -21.15 18.44 -8.13
N ALA A 111 -21.27 19.63 -8.76
CA ALA A 111 -22.49 20.04 -9.46
C ALA A 111 -23.77 19.75 -8.65
N SER A 112 -23.77 20.20 -7.39
CA SER A 112 -24.72 19.79 -6.36
C SER A 112 -25.72 20.90 -6.05
N ALA A 113 -26.95 20.53 -5.69
CA ALA A 113 -27.98 21.43 -5.16
C ALA A 113 -27.60 21.99 -3.77
N LEU A 114 -26.86 21.21 -2.97
CA LEU A 114 -26.20 21.70 -1.76
C LEU A 114 -25.02 22.59 -2.17
N LYS A 115 -24.88 23.77 -1.53
CA LYS A 115 -23.94 24.82 -1.96
C LYS A 115 -22.62 24.90 -1.21
N HIS A 116 -22.54 24.35 0.00
CA HIS A 116 -21.36 24.53 0.87
C HIS A 116 -20.96 23.20 1.51
N GLU A 117 -19.75 22.73 1.20
CA GLU A 117 -19.19 21.48 1.74
C GLU A 117 -19.16 21.50 3.27
N GLY A 118 -18.59 22.55 3.87
CA GLY A 118 -18.54 22.68 5.33
C GLY A 118 -19.91 22.66 6.01
N LYS A 119 -20.93 23.28 5.41
CA LYS A 119 -22.30 23.24 5.96
C LYS A 119 -22.93 21.85 5.80
N ALA A 120 -22.69 21.16 4.69
CA ALA A 120 -23.19 19.81 4.48
C ALA A 120 -22.53 18.81 5.43
N ALA A 121 -21.22 18.96 5.66
CA ALA A 121 -20.46 18.18 6.65
C ALA A 121 -20.98 18.43 8.08
N ALA A 122 -21.18 19.69 8.46
CA ALA A 122 -21.76 20.04 9.77
C ALA A 122 -23.18 19.48 9.95
N THR A 123 -24.03 19.52 8.91
CA THR A 123 -25.37 18.91 8.95
C THR A 123 -25.31 17.39 9.13
N LEU A 124 -24.35 16.72 8.48
CA LEU A 124 -24.11 15.29 8.68
C LEU A 124 -23.69 15.01 10.13
N GLU A 125 -22.71 15.75 10.66
CA GLU A 125 -22.25 15.62 12.05
C GLU A 125 -23.41 15.83 13.04
N GLU A 126 -24.20 16.89 12.85
CA GLU A 126 -25.35 17.21 13.70
C GLU A 126 -26.35 16.05 13.74
N ALA A 127 -26.65 15.45 12.59
CA ALA A 127 -27.56 14.30 12.49
C ALA A 127 -27.02 13.07 13.22
N VAL A 128 -25.72 12.77 13.12
CA VAL A 128 -25.11 11.64 13.84
C VAL A 128 -25.09 11.89 15.34
N ARG A 129 -24.71 13.09 15.79
CA ARG A 129 -24.74 13.45 17.22
C ARG A 129 -26.16 13.36 17.79
N ARG A 130 -27.14 13.86 17.04
CA ARG A 130 -28.57 13.75 17.38
C ARG A 130 -28.99 12.29 17.53
N TYR A 131 -28.66 11.44 16.56
CA TYR A 131 -28.93 10.00 16.63
C TYR A 131 -28.46 9.37 17.94
N TRP A 132 -27.19 9.61 18.31
CA TRP A 132 -26.60 9.05 19.53
C TRP A 132 -27.19 9.62 20.83
N SER A 133 -27.63 10.88 20.81
CA SER A 133 -28.31 11.49 21.95
C SER A 133 -29.68 10.88 22.22
N GLU A 134 -30.39 10.46 21.16
CA GLU A 134 -31.74 9.88 21.22
C GLU A 134 -31.72 8.34 21.31
N LEU A 135 -30.58 7.70 21.07
CA LEU A 135 -30.43 6.25 21.15
C LEU A 135 -30.67 5.75 22.58
N PRO A 136 -31.68 4.89 22.83
CA PRO A 136 -31.96 4.35 24.16
C PRO A 136 -30.75 3.66 24.77
N ARG A 137 -30.59 3.76 26.10
CA ARG A 137 -29.43 3.20 26.82
C ARG A 137 -29.24 1.69 26.57
N GLU A 138 -30.32 0.93 26.42
CA GLU A 138 -30.30 -0.50 26.09
C GLU A 138 -29.84 -0.79 24.64
N GLY A 139 -29.97 0.18 23.73
CA GLY A 139 -29.55 0.08 22.34
C GLY A 139 -28.08 0.40 22.08
N ARG A 140 -27.35 0.90 23.09
CA ARG A 140 -25.94 1.34 22.95
C ARG A 140 -24.93 0.20 22.80
N GLY A 141 -25.35 -1.06 22.93
CA GLY A 141 -24.45 -2.22 22.91
C GLY A 141 -23.51 -2.23 24.13
N GLY A 142 -23.29 -3.39 24.74
CA GLY A 142 -22.48 -3.53 25.96
C GLY A 142 -20.98 -3.32 25.75
N GLN A 143 -20.55 -2.16 25.24
CA GLN A 143 -19.14 -1.85 24.97
C GLN A 143 -18.44 -1.06 26.08
N ALA A 144 -19.15 -0.67 27.15
CA ALA A 144 -18.53 -0.02 28.31
C ALA A 144 -17.58 -0.94 29.13
N SER A 145 -17.52 -2.25 28.82
CA SER A 145 -16.82 -3.23 29.66
C SER A 145 -15.47 -3.72 29.13
N GLN A 146 -15.14 -3.51 27.84
CA GLN A 146 -13.93 -4.07 27.23
C GLN A 146 -12.84 -3.03 26.90
N ALA A 147 -13.21 -1.75 26.72
CA ALA A 147 -12.22 -0.69 26.50
C ALA A 147 -11.34 -0.40 27.74
N SER A 148 -11.80 -0.77 28.94
CA SER A 148 -11.07 -0.54 30.20
C SER A 148 -10.01 -1.60 30.52
N GLN A 149 -10.07 -2.78 29.89
CA GLN A 149 -9.12 -3.87 30.16
C GLN A 149 -7.92 -3.89 29.17
N ALA A 150 -8.08 -3.32 27.97
CA ALA A 150 -6.98 -3.17 27.01
C ALA A 150 -5.91 -2.15 27.46
N SER A 151 -6.25 -1.23 28.37
CA SER A 151 -5.36 -0.18 28.86
C SER A 151 -4.40 -0.63 29.98
N GLN A 152 -4.51 -1.87 30.49
CA GLN A 152 -3.67 -2.36 31.60
C GLN A 152 -2.59 -3.37 31.21
N ALA A 153 -2.56 -3.85 29.95
CA ALA A 153 -1.59 -4.87 29.51
C ALA A 153 -0.33 -4.31 28.83
N SER A 154 -0.15 -2.99 28.77
CA SER A 154 1.01 -2.34 28.15
C SER A 154 1.84 -1.58 29.18
N GLN A 155 2.51 -2.30 30.07
CA GLN A 155 3.65 -1.76 30.83
C GLN A 155 4.89 -2.59 30.53
N ALA A 156 5.70 -2.09 29.59
CA ALA A 156 7.10 -2.46 29.45
C ALA A 156 7.97 -1.34 30.05
N PRO A 157 9.19 -1.64 30.54
CA PRO A 157 9.82 -0.88 31.61
C PRO A 157 10.42 0.44 31.11
N GLN A 158 10.26 1.50 31.92
CA GLN A 158 10.93 2.78 31.73
C GLN A 158 12.43 2.64 32.03
N ALA A 159 13.28 2.96 31.05
CA ALA A 159 14.68 3.28 31.26
C ALA A 159 14.91 4.79 31.08
N SER A 160 15.75 5.31 31.96
CA SER A 160 15.91 6.71 32.37
C SER A 160 16.70 7.62 31.42
N GLN A 161 16.43 8.92 31.58
CA GLN A 161 16.94 10.15 30.98
C GLN A 161 18.47 10.29 30.80
N ALA A 162 18.87 10.97 29.71
CA ALA A 162 19.79 12.13 29.63
C ALA A 162 20.03 12.51 28.14
N SER A 163 20.33 13.72 27.65
CA SER A 163 20.15 15.13 28.02
C SER A 163 20.66 15.97 26.82
N GLN A 164 19.84 16.92 26.33
CA GLN A 164 20.15 18.27 25.80
C GLN A 164 21.12 18.59 24.62
N ALA A 165 20.69 19.65 23.90
CA ALA A 165 21.31 20.52 22.88
C ALA A 165 21.25 20.02 21.41
N SER A 166 20.83 20.77 20.38
CA SER A 166 20.89 22.23 20.14
C SER A 166 19.85 22.68 19.09
N GLN A 167 19.41 23.95 19.18
CA GLN A 167 18.53 24.66 18.26
C GLN A 167 19.22 25.03 16.93
N ALA A 168 18.54 24.87 15.77
CA ALA A 168 18.43 25.91 14.72
C ALA A 168 17.62 25.46 13.48
N SER A 169 16.86 26.43 12.96
CA SER A 169 16.32 26.60 11.59
C SER A 169 14.99 25.91 11.21
N GLN A 170 14.02 26.78 10.99
CA GLN A 170 12.62 26.54 10.63
C GLN A 170 12.49 26.18 9.13
N THR A 171 11.75 25.13 8.82
CA THR A 171 11.14 24.85 7.50
C THR A 171 9.68 24.43 7.71
N PRO A 172 8.77 24.73 6.76
CA PRO A 172 7.34 24.64 7.03
C PRO A 172 6.84 23.18 7.02
N ALA A 173 6.25 22.80 8.16
CA ALA A 173 5.27 21.74 8.40
C ALA A 173 5.15 20.62 7.34
N GLY A 174 6.08 19.67 7.38
CA GLY A 174 5.77 18.29 7.01
C GLY A 174 5.03 17.63 8.17
N ASP A 175 3.84 17.09 7.92
CA ASP A 175 3.05 16.33 8.88
C ASP A 175 3.92 15.23 9.52
N GLY A 176 4.44 15.54 10.71
CA GLY A 176 5.24 14.65 11.54
C GLY A 176 4.37 13.51 12.05
N TYR A 177 4.24 12.46 11.25
CA TYR A 177 3.67 11.20 11.69
C TYR A 177 4.77 10.38 12.36
N ILE A 178 4.67 10.25 13.69
CA ILE A 178 5.43 9.29 14.49
C ILE A 178 4.57 8.02 14.57
N PRO A 179 5.00 6.87 14.01
CA PRO A 179 4.31 5.61 14.23
C PRO A 179 4.54 5.15 15.68
N GLY A 180 3.46 4.78 16.39
CA GLY A 180 3.58 4.03 17.65
C GLY A 180 3.29 4.78 18.95
N THR A 181 2.97 6.08 18.93
CA THR A 181 2.50 6.79 20.14
C THR A 181 0.98 6.94 20.13
N GLY A 182 0.28 5.92 20.66
CA GLY A 182 -0.84 6.08 21.58
C GLY A 182 -1.96 7.10 21.31
N ASP A 183 -2.46 7.23 20.08
CA ASP A 183 -3.82 7.76 19.84
C ASP A 183 -4.60 6.79 18.96
N SER A 184 -4.80 5.57 19.48
CA SER A 184 -5.59 4.50 18.87
C SER A 184 -7.09 4.66 19.17
N GLY A 185 -7.61 5.88 19.24
CA GLY A 185 -9.03 6.07 19.01
C GLY A 185 -9.29 5.70 17.56
N ALA A 186 -10.07 4.66 17.29
CA ALA A 186 -10.51 4.34 15.92
C ALA A 186 -11.18 5.59 15.33
N ARG A 187 -10.44 6.37 14.54
CA ARG A 187 -10.92 7.66 14.03
C ARG A 187 -12.01 7.37 13.00
N VAL A 188 -13.25 7.50 13.45
CA VAL A 188 -14.42 7.44 12.56
C VAL A 188 -14.29 8.58 11.57
N ARG A 189 -14.34 8.26 10.28
CA ARG A 189 -14.42 9.27 9.22
C ARG A 189 -15.59 8.95 8.31
N ILE A 190 -16.47 9.91 8.14
CA ILE A 190 -17.66 9.79 7.30
C ILE A 190 -17.62 10.87 6.22
N LEU A 191 -17.76 10.45 4.98
CA LEU A 191 -17.75 11.32 3.81
C LEU A 191 -19.10 11.28 3.10
N LEU A 192 -19.72 12.44 2.93
CA LEU A 192 -20.80 12.65 1.98
C LEU A 192 -20.22 12.97 0.59
N ARG A 193 -20.43 12.10 -0.40
CA ARG A 193 -20.22 12.47 -1.82
C ARG A 193 -21.58 12.81 -2.42
N HIS A 194 -21.76 14.00 -2.99
CA HIS A 194 -23.06 14.45 -3.49
C HIS A 194 -22.99 15.17 -4.84
N ARG A 195 -23.93 14.85 -5.72
CA ARG A 195 -24.09 15.41 -7.08
C ARG A 195 -25.56 15.57 -7.44
N GLY A 196 -25.91 16.72 -8.04
CA GLY A 196 -27.30 17.08 -8.29
C GLY A 196 -28.10 17.08 -6.99
N THR A 197 -29.04 16.16 -6.86
CA THR A 197 -29.88 15.97 -5.65
C THR A 197 -29.67 14.60 -4.99
N ARG A 198 -28.61 13.87 -5.37
CA ARG A 198 -28.29 12.55 -4.85
C ARG A 198 -26.87 12.50 -4.31
N GLY A 199 -26.64 11.66 -3.31
CA GLY A 199 -25.30 11.39 -2.79
C GLY A 199 -25.21 10.01 -2.16
N ARG A 200 -24.01 9.69 -1.67
CA ARG A 200 -23.72 8.48 -0.92
C ARG A 200 -23.01 8.87 0.37
N LEU A 201 -23.42 8.25 1.48
CA LEU A 201 -22.64 8.31 2.73
C LEU A 201 -21.63 7.20 2.74
N LEU A 202 -20.38 7.55 2.97
CA LEU A 202 -19.24 6.66 2.94
C LEU A 202 -18.57 6.63 4.30
N LEU A 203 -18.29 5.43 4.80
CA LEU A 203 -17.53 5.21 6.02
C LEU A 203 -16.12 4.74 5.67
N ASP A 204 -15.11 5.36 6.26
CA ASP A 204 -13.70 5.01 6.05
C ASP A 204 -13.37 3.69 6.75
N SER A 205 -13.02 2.67 5.98
CA SER A 205 -12.56 1.38 6.53
C SER A 205 -11.05 1.34 6.77
N THR A 206 -10.31 2.33 6.25
CA THR A 206 -8.85 2.35 6.19
C THR A 206 -8.21 3.12 7.35
N GLY A 207 -8.71 4.32 7.66
CA GLY A 207 -8.14 5.17 8.74
C GLY A 207 -6.96 6.02 8.28
N ASP A 208 -5.72 5.57 8.48
CA ASP A 208 -4.56 6.20 7.83
C ASP A 208 -4.53 5.82 6.34
N GLN A 209 -4.04 6.68 5.44
CA GLN A 209 -4.00 6.33 4.00
C GLN A 209 -3.21 5.04 3.77
N LEU A 210 -3.68 4.18 2.85
CA LEU A 210 -3.10 2.87 2.57
C LEU A 210 -1.60 2.93 2.29
N GLY A 211 -1.11 3.99 1.64
CA GLY A 211 0.33 4.21 1.42
C GLY A 211 1.18 4.14 2.70
N ARG A 212 0.65 4.46 3.88
CA ARG A 212 1.39 4.31 5.15
C ARG A 212 1.46 2.85 5.57
N ARG A 213 2.37 2.06 5.00
CA ARG A 213 2.41 0.59 5.21
C ARG A 213 2.77 0.18 6.65
N GLY A 214 3.44 1.06 7.38
CA GLY A 214 3.91 0.82 8.75
C GLY A 214 5.41 0.54 8.85
N TYR A 215 6.08 0.19 7.75
CA TYR A 215 7.53 -0.07 7.77
C TYR A 215 8.40 1.20 7.81
N ARG A 216 7.87 2.35 7.40
CA ARG A 216 8.64 3.60 7.29
C ARG A 216 8.70 4.32 8.63
N LEU A 217 9.57 3.86 9.54
CA LEU A 217 9.82 4.49 10.83
C LEU A 217 10.85 5.63 10.73
N ALA A 218 11.83 5.48 9.85
CA ALA A 218 12.84 6.50 9.57
C ALA A 218 12.63 7.04 8.15
N PRO A 219 11.98 8.21 7.99
CA PRO A 219 11.89 8.85 6.68
C PRO A 219 13.28 9.35 6.30
N GLY A 220 13.82 8.86 5.18
CA GLY A 220 15.00 9.45 4.57
C GLY A 220 14.71 10.85 4.00
N ALA A 221 15.69 11.47 3.36
CA ALA A 221 15.55 12.81 2.81
C ALA A 221 14.71 12.80 1.50
N ALA A 222 13.49 13.32 1.56
CA ALA A 222 12.50 13.41 0.47
C ALA A 222 12.15 12.05 -0.18
N PRO A 223 11.56 11.11 0.57
CA PRO A 223 11.33 9.76 0.09
C PRO A 223 10.09 9.70 -0.82
N ILE A 224 10.15 8.87 -1.87
CA ILE A 224 8.98 8.57 -2.70
C ILE A 224 7.86 7.97 -1.83
N ALA A 225 6.61 8.32 -2.11
CA ALA A 225 5.48 7.77 -1.37
C ALA A 225 5.26 6.29 -1.74
N GLU A 226 4.94 5.44 -0.76
CA GLU A 226 4.84 3.99 -0.93
C GLU A 226 3.84 3.58 -2.02
N HIS A 227 2.63 4.14 -2.01
CA HIS A 227 1.62 3.86 -3.05
C HIS A 227 2.08 4.18 -4.48
N LEU A 228 2.99 5.15 -4.63
CA LEU A 228 3.54 5.59 -5.90
C LEU A 228 4.67 4.65 -6.33
N ALA A 229 5.56 4.30 -5.38
CA ALA A 229 6.56 3.25 -5.59
C ALA A 229 5.92 1.92 -5.99
N ALA A 230 4.86 1.50 -5.30
CA ALA A 230 4.10 0.30 -5.59
C ALA A 230 3.57 0.30 -7.03
N TRP A 231 2.98 1.42 -7.47
CA TRP A 231 2.50 1.56 -8.84
C TRP A 231 3.64 1.48 -9.87
N LEU A 232 4.76 2.17 -9.61
CA LEU A 232 5.92 2.16 -10.51
C LEU A 232 6.49 0.76 -10.73
N VAL A 233 6.61 -0.04 -9.66
CA VAL A 233 7.15 -1.41 -9.74
C VAL A 233 6.14 -2.39 -10.33
N ALA A 234 4.84 -2.18 -10.12
CA ALA A 234 3.80 -2.97 -10.77
C ALA A 234 3.71 -2.69 -12.28
N GLU A 235 3.85 -1.42 -12.69
CA GLU A 235 3.98 -1.05 -14.11
C GLU A 235 5.24 -1.64 -14.73
N LEU A 236 6.36 -1.71 -13.99
CA LEU A 236 7.56 -2.40 -14.44
C LEU A 236 7.23 -3.87 -14.73
N GLN A 237 6.68 -4.60 -13.76
CA GLN A 237 6.29 -6.00 -13.96
C GLN A 237 5.39 -6.20 -15.17
N HIS A 238 4.38 -5.34 -15.32
CA HIS A 238 3.42 -5.44 -16.41
C HIS A 238 4.06 -5.25 -17.79
N ARG A 239 4.97 -4.27 -17.92
CA ARG A 239 5.56 -3.87 -19.21
C ARG A 239 6.75 -4.74 -19.63
N VAL A 240 7.53 -5.20 -18.66
CA VAL A 240 8.81 -5.90 -18.95
C VAL A 240 8.87 -7.33 -18.44
N GLY A 241 7.93 -7.75 -17.60
CA GLY A 241 7.93 -9.06 -16.94
C GLY A 241 8.69 -9.05 -15.61
N PRO A 242 8.47 -10.07 -14.76
CA PRO A 242 9.20 -10.22 -13.50
C PRO A 242 10.67 -10.62 -13.72
N PRO A 243 11.55 -10.46 -12.72
CA PRO A 243 12.82 -11.16 -12.71
C PRO A 243 12.59 -12.67 -12.77
N ARG A 244 13.52 -13.40 -13.38
CA ARG A 244 13.55 -14.87 -13.31
C ARG A 244 13.65 -15.37 -11.87
N GLU A 245 13.21 -16.59 -11.63
CA GLU A 245 13.43 -17.28 -10.35
C GLU A 245 14.92 -17.29 -9.98
N GLY A 246 15.25 -16.99 -8.72
CA GLY A 246 16.63 -16.81 -8.27
C GLY A 246 17.32 -15.54 -8.81
N GLY A 247 16.60 -14.71 -9.58
CA GLY A 247 17.07 -13.45 -10.14
C GLY A 247 17.17 -12.34 -9.10
N TRP A 248 17.47 -11.13 -9.57
CA TRP A 248 17.79 -9.99 -8.71
C TRP A 248 16.87 -8.80 -8.94
N VAL A 249 16.58 -8.08 -7.87
CA VAL A 249 16.12 -6.70 -7.89
C VAL A 249 17.18 -5.85 -7.19
N VAL A 250 17.74 -4.90 -7.92
CA VAL A 250 18.74 -3.96 -7.42
C VAL A 250 18.10 -2.57 -7.40
N ASP A 251 18.18 -1.87 -6.28
CA ASP A 251 17.92 -0.44 -6.20
C ASP A 251 19.25 0.28 -6.06
N GLY A 252 19.69 0.92 -7.15
CA GLY A 252 21.05 1.47 -7.26
C GLY A 252 21.25 2.76 -6.48
N MET A 253 20.17 3.44 -6.08
CA MET A 253 20.22 4.70 -5.32
C MET A 253 19.08 4.66 -4.30
N SER A 254 19.17 3.69 -3.39
CA SER A 254 18.00 3.16 -2.68
C SER A 254 17.41 4.10 -1.63
N GLY A 255 18.16 5.08 -1.16
CA GLY A 255 17.75 5.97 -0.09
C GLY A 255 17.30 5.16 1.14
N SER A 256 16.08 5.42 1.61
CA SER A 256 15.47 4.66 2.71
C SER A 256 14.82 3.33 2.28
N GLY A 257 14.99 2.92 1.02
CA GLY A 257 14.64 1.60 0.47
C GLY A 257 13.25 1.45 -0.13
N THR A 258 12.48 2.53 -0.29
CA THR A 258 11.04 2.44 -0.61
C THR A 258 10.71 1.64 -1.88
N LEU A 259 11.44 1.85 -2.99
CA LEU A 259 11.21 1.10 -4.23
C LEU A 259 11.54 -0.39 -4.05
N LEU A 260 12.59 -0.70 -3.30
CA LEU A 260 12.99 -2.06 -2.98
C LEU A 260 11.94 -2.78 -2.12
N TRP A 261 11.38 -2.11 -1.10
CA TRP A 261 10.34 -2.67 -0.23
C TRP A 261 9.05 -2.98 -0.98
N GLU A 262 8.59 -2.06 -1.83
CA GLU A 262 7.40 -2.30 -2.64
C GLU A 262 7.63 -3.38 -3.71
N SER A 263 8.86 -3.51 -4.22
CA SER A 263 9.23 -4.63 -5.12
C SER A 263 9.19 -5.98 -4.41
N LEU A 264 9.70 -6.05 -3.18
CA LEU A 264 9.63 -7.24 -2.34
C LEU A 264 8.18 -7.64 -2.07
N LEU A 265 7.37 -6.68 -1.63
CA LEU A 265 5.95 -6.90 -1.37
C LEU A 265 5.21 -7.41 -2.62
N LEU A 266 5.53 -6.87 -3.81
CA LEU A 266 4.91 -7.27 -5.07
C LEU A 266 5.35 -8.67 -5.52
N LEU A 267 6.66 -8.91 -5.59
CA LEU A 267 7.23 -10.10 -6.22
C LEU A 267 7.08 -11.37 -5.37
N GLU A 268 7.05 -11.22 -4.05
CA GLU A 268 6.85 -12.32 -3.10
C GLU A 268 5.38 -12.45 -2.68
N GLY A 269 4.47 -11.70 -3.30
CA GLY A 269 3.03 -11.81 -3.06
C GLY A 269 2.60 -11.40 -1.65
N LEU A 270 3.40 -10.58 -0.97
CA LEU A 270 3.13 -10.15 0.41
C LEU A 270 2.14 -8.99 0.44
N SER A 271 1.20 -9.06 1.38
CA SER A 271 0.21 -8.03 1.64
C SER A 271 0.85 -6.72 2.14
N PRO A 272 0.64 -5.58 1.44
CA PRO A 272 1.17 -4.27 1.87
C PRO A 272 0.53 -3.76 3.18
N GLY A 273 -0.65 -4.27 3.54
CA GLY A 273 -1.39 -3.89 4.73
C GLY A 273 -1.17 -4.78 5.95
N ALA A 274 -0.29 -5.79 5.86
CA ALA A 274 -0.16 -6.81 6.89
C ALA A 274 0.25 -6.24 8.27
N GLY A 275 1.23 -5.34 8.30
CA GLY A 275 1.81 -4.80 9.54
C GLY A 275 1.13 -3.55 10.11
N ARG A 276 -0.11 -3.24 9.72
CA ARG A 276 -0.79 -1.98 10.12
C ARG A 276 -2.25 -2.16 10.53
N ALA A 277 -2.73 -1.26 11.37
CA ALA A 277 -4.14 -1.19 11.76
C ALA A 277 -5.02 -0.50 10.71
N PHE A 278 -6.32 -0.77 10.79
CA PHE A 278 -7.36 -0.20 9.93
C PHE A 278 -8.54 0.32 10.76
N ALA A 279 -9.21 1.37 10.27
CA ALA A 279 -10.36 1.95 10.96
C ALA A 279 -11.50 0.94 11.20
N CYS A 280 -11.68 -0.02 10.29
CA CYS A 280 -12.73 -1.03 10.43
C CYS A 280 -12.56 -1.95 11.65
N MET A 281 -11.37 -2.02 12.26
CA MET A 281 -11.12 -2.79 13.48
C MET A 281 -11.88 -2.22 14.69
N GLY A 282 -12.20 -0.92 14.66
CA GLY A 282 -12.97 -0.26 15.72
C GLY A 282 -14.48 -0.27 15.51
N TRP A 283 -14.98 -0.89 14.43
CA TRP A 283 -16.41 -0.90 14.15
C TRP A 283 -17.15 -1.92 15.02
N PRO A 284 -18.40 -1.65 15.45
CA PRO A 284 -19.19 -2.60 16.25
C PRO A 284 -19.48 -3.94 15.54
N ASN A 285 -19.44 -3.95 14.21
CA ASN A 285 -19.68 -5.12 13.36
C ASN A 285 -18.39 -5.86 12.95
N PHE A 286 -17.22 -5.44 13.45
CA PHE A 286 -15.93 -6.01 13.07
C PHE A 286 -15.84 -7.50 13.38
N GLN A 287 -15.38 -8.29 12.41
CA GLN A 287 -15.21 -9.74 12.54
C GLN A 287 -13.72 -10.07 12.68
N GLU A 288 -13.19 -9.98 13.91
CA GLU A 288 -11.78 -10.22 14.24
C GLU A 288 -11.25 -11.53 13.65
N ALA A 289 -12.00 -12.64 13.81
CA ALA A 289 -11.58 -13.95 13.31
C ALA A 289 -11.43 -13.97 11.77
N SER A 290 -12.38 -13.37 11.05
CA SER A 290 -12.32 -13.25 9.59
C SER A 290 -11.18 -12.35 9.15
N PHE A 291 -10.96 -11.23 9.85
CA PHE A 291 -9.86 -10.32 9.56
C PHE A 291 -8.50 -10.99 9.78
N ARG A 292 -8.30 -11.67 10.92
CA ARG A 292 -7.07 -12.43 11.22
C ARG A 292 -6.80 -13.51 10.17
N TYR A 293 -7.84 -14.20 9.72
CA TYR A 293 -7.72 -15.17 8.64
C TYR A 293 -7.23 -14.49 7.35
N SER A 294 -7.90 -13.43 6.87
CA SER A 294 -7.52 -12.71 5.66
C SER A 294 -6.11 -12.12 5.75
N ARG A 295 -5.71 -11.62 6.92
CA ARG A 295 -4.35 -11.11 7.15
C ARG A 295 -3.31 -12.22 7.06
N ARG A 296 -3.55 -13.37 7.69
CA ARG A 296 -2.63 -14.52 7.62
C ARG A 296 -2.50 -15.07 6.20
N THR A 297 -3.59 -15.21 5.46
CA THR A 297 -3.53 -15.66 4.06
C THR A 297 -2.84 -14.65 3.15
N GLY A 298 -2.91 -13.35 3.48
CA GLY A 298 -2.19 -12.30 2.77
C GLY A 298 -0.69 -12.22 3.08
N LEU A 299 -0.20 -12.92 4.11
CA LEU A 299 1.23 -13.00 4.44
C LEU A 299 1.99 -14.06 3.63
N GLY A 300 1.29 -14.83 2.80
CA GLY A 300 1.90 -15.75 1.85
C GLY A 300 1.03 -16.97 1.59
N GLY A 301 0.87 -17.26 0.31
CA GLY A 301 0.24 -18.46 -0.25
C GLY A 301 0.70 -18.76 -1.69
N GLY A 302 1.61 -17.94 -2.23
CA GLY A 302 2.28 -18.20 -3.51
C GLY A 302 3.63 -18.88 -3.26
N MET A 303 4.11 -19.66 -4.23
CA MET A 303 5.49 -20.16 -4.22
C MET A 303 6.44 -18.96 -4.26
N SER A 304 7.35 -18.86 -3.28
CA SER A 304 8.41 -17.85 -3.32
C SER A 304 9.20 -18.03 -4.61
N ARG A 305 9.50 -16.92 -5.29
CA ARG A 305 10.34 -16.92 -6.50
C ARG A 305 11.83 -16.89 -6.17
N ASN A 306 12.18 -16.92 -4.87
CA ASN A 306 13.54 -16.84 -4.38
C ASN A 306 14.30 -15.64 -4.98
N ILE A 307 13.63 -14.50 -5.09
CA ILE A 307 14.23 -13.28 -5.65
C ILE A 307 15.17 -12.67 -4.62
N ARG A 308 16.33 -12.21 -5.09
CA ARG A 308 17.33 -11.52 -4.26
C ARG A 308 17.17 -10.01 -4.38
N PHE A 309 17.19 -9.32 -3.26
CA PHE A 309 16.98 -7.87 -3.19
C PHE A 309 18.25 -7.18 -2.69
N LEU A 310 18.73 -6.18 -3.44
CA LEU A 310 19.93 -5.43 -3.12
C LEU A 310 19.65 -3.93 -3.15
N GLY A 311 19.85 -3.27 -2.02
CA GLY A 311 19.97 -1.81 -1.97
C GLY A 311 21.43 -1.39 -2.07
N ILE A 312 21.70 -0.36 -2.87
CA ILE A 312 22.98 0.35 -2.89
C ILE A 312 22.68 1.78 -2.42
N GLU A 313 23.42 2.25 -1.42
CA GLU A 313 23.27 3.61 -0.90
C GLU A 313 24.60 4.15 -0.41
N LEU A 314 25.01 5.31 -0.93
CA LEU A 314 26.30 5.92 -0.60
C LEU A 314 26.20 6.77 0.68
N ASP A 315 25.03 7.36 0.95
CA ASP A 315 24.81 8.22 2.10
C ASP A 315 24.54 7.38 3.38
N GLN A 316 25.41 7.50 4.36
CA GLN A 316 25.33 6.74 5.61
C GLN A 316 24.05 7.00 6.40
N SER A 317 23.49 8.22 6.35
CA SER A 317 22.26 8.55 7.05
C SER A 317 21.04 7.88 6.41
N GLN A 318 21.02 7.82 5.08
CA GLN A 318 20.01 7.11 4.30
C GLN A 318 20.13 5.60 4.50
N ALA A 319 21.36 5.06 4.51
CA ALA A 319 21.65 3.66 4.81
C ALA A 319 21.19 3.25 6.23
N ALA A 320 21.37 4.13 7.23
CA ALA A 320 20.83 3.90 8.57
C ALA A 320 19.30 3.87 8.56
N ALA A 321 18.64 4.83 7.90
CA ALA A 321 17.18 4.83 7.76
C ALA A 321 16.65 3.59 7.02
N TRP A 322 17.37 3.11 6.01
CA TRP A 322 17.07 1.87 5.29
C TRP A 322 17.03 0.67 6.25
N ARG A 323 18.04 0.54 7.13
CA ARG A 323 18.12 -0.58 8.09
C ARG A 323 16.99 -0.54 9.11
N THR A 324 16.70 0.63 9.68
CA THR A 324 15.58 0.82 10.60
C THR A 324 14.25 0.42 9.95
N ASN A 325 14.04 0.78 8.68
CA ASN A 325 12.82 0.43 7.97
C ASN A 325 12.72 -1.07 7.65
N LEU A 326 13.85 -1.74 7.36
CA LEU A 326 13.89 -3.20 7.20
C LEU A 326 13.53 -3.93 8.50
N GLU A 327 14.07 -3.48 9.63
CA GLU A 327 13.73 -4.04 10.94
C GLU A 327 12.25 -3.89 11.27
N ALA A 328 11.68 -2.71 11.00
CA ALA A 328 10.25 -2.46 11.16
C ALA A 328 9.38 -3.36 10.28
N LEU A 329 9.78 -3.55 9.02
CA LEU A 329 9.12 -4.45 8.08
C LEU A 329 9.12 -5.89 8.61
N ARG A 330 10.28 -6.37 9.08
CA ARG A 330 10.46 -7.71 9.68
C ARG A 330 9.62 -7.88 10.94
N ALA A 331 9.64 -6.91 11.84
CA ALA A 331 8.86 -6.94 13.09
C ALA A 331 7.36 -7.03 12.81
N GLY A 332 6.86 -6.25 11.85
CA GLY A 332 5.46 -6.30 11.43
C GLY A 332 5.02 -7.66 10.89
N TRP A 333 5.91 -8.40 10.24
CA TRP A 333 5.61 -9.76 9.74
C TRP A 333 5.73 -10.85 10.81
N VAL A 334 6.70 -10.74 11.72
CA VAL A 334 6.85 -11.67 12.85
C VAL A 334 5.62 -11.63 13.76
N MET A 335 5.16 -10.42 14.13
CA MET A 335 4.00 -10.24 15.01
C MET A 335 2.70 -10.85 14.46
N GLU A 336 2.58 -10.99 13.15
CA GLU A 336 1.36 -11.44 12.48
C GLU A 336 1.41 -12.92 12.07
N GLY A 337 2.40 -13.67 12.58
CA GLY A 337 2.49 -15.12 12.42
C GLY A 337 3.00 -15.57 11.05
N ALA A 338 3.76 -14.73 10.34
CA ALA A 338 4.47 -15.13 9.13
C ALA A 338 5.57 -16.20 9.41
N GLU A 339 5.84 -16.51 10.68
CA GLU A 339 6.79 -17.54 11.12
C GLU A 339 6.42 -18.95 10.65
N GLY A 340 5.13 -19.21 10.37
CA GLY A 340 4.61 -20.50 9.91
C GLY A 340 4.21 -20.54 8.44
N VAL A 341 4.58 -19.54 7.63
CA VAL A 341 4.37 -19.57 6.17
C VAL A 341 5.48 -20.43 5.54
N THR A 342 5.51 -21.70 5.94
CA THR A 342 6.31 -22.79 5.36
C THR A 342 5.33 -23.91 5.06
N GLY A 343 4.86 -23.99 3.81
CA GLY A 343 4.10 -25.13 3.30
C GLY A 343 2.68 -25.30 3.86
N LEU A 344 1.72 -25.48 2.95
CA LEU A 344 0.46 -26.16 3.29
C LEU A 344 0.76 -27.67 3.46
N GLY A 345 0.36 -28.25 4.59
CA GLY A 345 0.44 -29.69 4.94
C GLY A 345 1.66 -30.04 5.80
N ASP A 346 1.60 -30.77 6.92
CA ASP A 346 0.59 -31.70 7.41
C ASP A 346 0.67 -31.77 8.94
N SER A 347 -0.49 -31.83 9.59
CA SER A 347 -0.62 -32.41 10.92
C SER A 347 -0.53 -33.94 10.80
N ASN A 348 0.65 -34.48 10.45
CA ASN A 348 1.10 -35.86 10.66
C ASN A 348 2.40 -36.10 9.86
N ALA A 349 3.54 -35.62 10.36
CA ALA A 349 4.83 -36.18 9.94
C ALA A 349 5.74 -36.27 11.16
N ARG A 350 5.92 -37.51 11.64
CA ARG A 350 6.97 -37.89 12.57
C ARG A 350 8.30 -37.83 11.84
N ASP A 351 9.30 -37.29 12.54
CA ASP A 351 10.74 -37.49 12.41
C ASP A 351 11.22 -38.25 11.15
N SER A 352 11.76 -37.51 10.20
CA SER A 352 12.87 -38.02 9.38
C SER A 352 13.79 -36.86 8.97
N ASP A 353 14.98 -36.89 9.54
CA ASP A 353 16.12 -36.05 9.26
C ASP A 353 16.63 -36.30 7.83
N SER A 354 16.28 -35.42 6.89
CA SER A 354 16.91 -35.35 5.57
C SER A 354 16.94 -33.89 5.09
N GLY A 355 18.15 -33.36 4.94
CA GLY A 355 18.44 -31.95 4.65
C GLY A 355 18.01 -31.47 3.26
N THR A 356 16.72 -31.24 3.07
CA THR A 356 16.18 -30.37 2.03
C THR A 356 15.50 -29.20 2.71
N GLY A 357 16.25 -28.11 2.92
CA GLY A 357 15.73 -26.89 3.53
C GLY A 357 14.54 -26.36 2.74
N GLY A 358 13.41 -26.17 3.42
CA GLY A 358 12.25 -25.49 2.84
C GLY A 358 12.64 -24.09 2.34
N PRO A 359 11.82 -23.47 1.47
CA PRO A 359 12.11 -22.12 0.99
C PRO A 359 12.30 -21.18 2.19
N GLY A 360 13.49 -20.56 2.26
CA GLY A 360 13.82 -19.57 3.28
C GLY A 360 12.83 -18.41 3.27
N ARG A 361 12.83 -17.60 4.33
CA ARG A 361 11.89 -16.47 4.43
C ARG A 361 12.18 -15.48 3.30
N PRO A 362 11.17 -14.89 2.62
CA PRO A 362 11.41 -14.02 1.46
C PRO A 362 12.37 -12.84 1.72
N TRP A 363 12.49 -12.42 2.98
CA TRP A 363 13.35 -11.31 3.42
C TRP A 363 14.75 -11.69 3.90
N GLU A 364 15.11 -12.98 3.84
CA GLU A 364 16.47 -13.46 4.13
C GLU A 364 17.45 -13.10 3.01
N HIS A 365 16.93 -12.82 1.81
CA HIS A 365 17.74 -12.46 0.63
C HIS A 365 17.79 -10.96 0.36
N ILE A 366 17.65 -10.13 1.39
CA ILE A 366 17.75 -8.67 1.30
C ILE A 366 19.11 -8.22 1.84
N THR A 367 19.87 -7.48 1.03
CA THR A 367 21.18 -6.94 1.39
C THR A 367 21.24 -5.44 1.10
N LEU A 368 22.00 -4.71 1.92
CA LEU A 368 22.39 -3.32 1.69
C LEU A 368 23.90 -3.25 1.52
N VAL A 369 24.36 -2.49 0.53
CA VAL A 369 25.79 -2.19 0.35
C VAL A 369 25.98 -0.68 0.36
N GLU A 370 26.91 -0.23 1.20
CA GLU A 370 27.26 1.19 1.36
C GLU A 370 28.40 1.57 0.42
N GLN A 371 28.09 1.84 -0.85
CA GLN A 371 29.07 2.24 -1.85
C GLN A 371 28.45 3.07 -2.97
N ASP A 372 29.29 3.62 -3.85
CA ASP A 372 28.84 4.29 -5.06
C ASP A 372 28.30 3.27 -6.08
N PHE A 373 27.07 3.49 -6.55
CA PHE A 373 26.41 2.73 -7.62
C PHE A 373 27.29 2.51 -8.85
N PHE A 374 28.03 3.53 -9.28
CA PHE A 374 28.86 3.46 -10.48
C PHE A 374 30.06 2.52 -10.35
N THR A 375 30.39 2.12 -9.12
CA THR A 375 31.44 1.15 -8.81
C THR A 375 30.91 -0.28 -8.65
N TRP A 376 29.59 -0.45 -8.62
CA TRP A 376 28.94 -1.75 -8.49
C TRP A 376 28.46 -2.28 -9.85
N SER A 377 28.58 -3.59 -10.07
CA SER A 377 28.00 -4.26 -11.23
C SER A 377 27.57 -5.70 -10.89
N PRO A 378 26.54 -6.25 -11.56
CA PRO A 378 26.17 -7.65 -11.41
C PRO A 378 27.32 -8.57 -11.83
N ARG A 379 27.67 -9.58 -11.02
CA ARG A 379 28.73 -10.54 -11.34
C ARG A 379 28.40 -11.35 -12.61
N PRO A 380 29.39 -11.77 -13.43
CA PRO A 380 29.14 -12.54 -14.66
C PRO A 380 28.30 -13.81 -14.45
N GLU A 381 28.45 -14.47 -13.30
CA GLU A 381 27.68 -15.66 -12.91
C GLU A 381 26.17 -15.40 -12.82
N THR A 382 25.76 -14.18 -12.42
CA THR A 382 24.33 -13.80 -12.37
C THR A 382 23.76 -13.47 -13.76
N GLN A 383 24.64 -13.30 -14.76
CA GLN A 383 24.31 -12.97 -16.15
C GLN A 383 24.18 -14.20 -17.07
N THR A 384 24.57 -15.40 -16.60
CA THR A 384 24.42 -16.63 -17.38
C THR A 384 22.95 -17.07 -17.47
N ARG A 385 22.47 -17.35 -18.69
CA ARG A 385 21.21 -18.08 -18.91
C ARG A 385 21.35 -19.43 -18.21
N GLY A 386 20.64 -19.64 -17.11
CA GLY A 386 20.55 -20.96 -16.50
C GLY A 386 20.12 -21.99 -17.54
N THR A 387 20.61 -23.22 -17.40
CA THR A 387 20.23 -24.36 -18.25
C THR A 387 18.71 -24.44 -18.43
N PRO A 388 18.21 -24.77 -19.63
CA PRO A 388 16.77 -24.93 -19.84
C PRO A 388 16.26 -26.05 -18.93
N HIS A 389 15.44 -25.69 -17.94
CA HIS A 389 14.68 -26.68 -17.17
C HIS A 389 13.49 -27.18 -18.02
N PRO A 390 13.01 -28.40 -17.77
CA PRO A 390 12.07 -29.09 -18.64
C PRO A 390 10.75 -28.32 -18.70
N SER A 391 10.09 -28.44 -19.83
CA SER A 391 8.84 -27.77 -20.22
C SER A 391 7.90 -27.50 -19.04
N PRO A 392 7.21 -26.34 -19.02
CA PRO A 392 6.20 -26.09 -17.99
C PRO A 392 5.21 -27.25 -18.01
N GLY A 393 5.07 -27.90 -16.85
CA GLY A 393 3.98 -28.85 -16.63
C GLY A 393 2.67 -28.19 -17.05
N THR A 394 1.83 -28.95 -17.74
CA THR A 394 0.53 -28.52 -18.25
C THR A 394 -0.16 -27.62 -17.23
N PRO A 395 -0.53 -26.37 -17.56
CA PRO A 395 -1.20 -25.50 -16.62
C PRO A 395 -2.47 -26.19 -16.12
N GLU A 396 -2.73 -26.12 -14.82
CA GLU A 396 -4.00 -26.59 -14.28
C GLU A 396 -5.15 -25.91 -15.05
N PRO A 397 -6.19 -26.68 -15.45
CA PRO A 397 -7.31 -26.13 -16.18
C PRO A 397 -8.06 -25.11 -15.30
N GLY A 398 -7.79 -23.82 -15.50
CA GLY A 398 -8.37 -22.72 -14.74
C GLY A 398 -7.55 -21.42 -14.72
N SER A 399 -6.25 -21.47 -15.05
CA SER A 399 -5.40 -20.27 -15.17
C SER A 399 -5.67 -19.57 -16.52
N ALA A 400 -6.53 -18.56 -16.52
CA ALA A 400 -6.70 -17.69 -17.68
C ALA A 400 -5.43 -16.85 -17.87
N ALA A 401 -4.76 -17.00 -19.01
CA ALA A 401 -3.71 -16.08 -19.43
C ALA A 401 -4.29 -14.66 -19.52
N VAL A 402 -3.74 -13.73 -18.73
CA VAL A 402 -4.12 -12.31 -18.74
C VAL A 402 -3.66 -11.69 -20.06
N PRO A 403 -4.54 -11.10 -20.88
CA PRO A 403 -4.15 -10.46 -22.14
C PRO A 403 -3.18 -9.29 -21.87
N GLY A 404 -1.99 -9.33 -22.48
CA GLY A 404 -1.04 -8.21 -22.48
C GLY A 404 0.02 -8.21 -21.38
N LEU A 405 0.07 -9.20 -20.47
CA LEU A 405 1.21 -9.36 -19.56
C LEU A 405 2.39 -9.97 -20.33
N THR A 406 3.55 -9.31 -20.38
CA THR A 406 4.75 -9.99 -20.86
C THR A 406 5.20 -10.99 -19.81
N THR A 407 5.02 -12.29 -20.08
CA THR A 407 5.32 -13.38 -19.14
C THR A 407 6.77 -13.85 -19.20
N GLU A 408 7.53 -13.43 -20.21
CA GLU A 408 8.95 -13.79 -20.36
C GLU A 408 9.81 -13.15 -19.26
N PRO A 409 10.45 -13.95 -18.40
CA PRO A 409 11.25 -13.42 -17.29
C PRO A 409 12.53 -12.73 -17.78
N VAL A 410 12.92 -11.66 -17.10
CA VAL A 410 14.19 -10.93 -17.36
C VAL A 410 15.30 -11.37 -16.40
N LEU A 411 16.57 -11.07 -16.71
CA LEU A 411 17.71 -11.44 -15.86
C LEU A 411 17.60 -10.86 -14.44
N GLY A 412 17.09 -9.64 -14.34
CA GLY A 412 16.86 -8.92 -13.11
C GLY A 412 16.24 -7.55 -13.37
N TRP A 413 15.90 -6.85 -12.29
CA TRP A 413 15.46 -5.46 -12.31
C TRP A 413 16.51 -4.54 -11.71
N ILE A 414 16.69 -3.37 -12.31
CA ILE A 414 17.44 -2.24 -11.74
C ILE A 414 16.50 -1.03 -11.56
N LEU A 415 16.39 -0.52 -10.34
CA LEU A 415 15.55 0.61 -9.96
C LEU A 415 16.45 1.80 -9.66
N LEU A 416 16.14 2.97 -10.22
CA LEU A 416 16.92 4.19 -10.04
C LEU A 416 15.99 5.39 -9.79
N ASN A 417 16.12 5.96 -8.60
CA ASN A 417 15.54 7.23 -8.23
C ASN A 417 16.66 8.20 -7.82
N PRO A 418 17.42 8.75 -8.78
CA PRO A 418 18.55 9.61 -8.48
C PRO A 418 18.13 10.89 -7.73
N PRO A 419 19.05 11.54 -7.01
CA PRO A 419 18.77 12.84 -6.40
C PRO A 419 18.55 13.90 -7.48
N TYR A 420 17.61 14.83 -7.25
CA TYR A 420 17.21 15.85 -8.22
C TYR A 420 17.43 17.30 -7.76
N ASP A 421 17.99 17.54 -6.58
CA ASP A 421 18.03 18.87 -5.95
C ASP A 421 19.46 19.40 -5.80
N ILE A 422 19.61 20.56 -5.16
CA ILE A 422 20.87 21.18 -4.66
C ILE A 422 21.82 20.24 -3.88
N ARG A 423 21.36 19.02 -3.57
CA ARG A 423 22.17 17.92 -3.01
C ARG A 423 23.09 17.26 -4.05
N LEU A 424 22.88 17.53 -5.33
CA LEU A 424 23.78 17.12 -6.38
C LEU A 424 25.04 18.00 -6.33
N GLN A 425 26.18 17.39 -6.00
CA GLN A 425 27.49 18.04 -6.11
C GLN A 425 27.94 18.18 -7.58
N GLU A 426 27.24 17.52 -8.51
CA GLU A 426 27.54 17.50 -9.94
C GLU A 426 26.32 17.91 -10.78
N ASP A 427 26.57 18.25 -12.04
CA ASP A 427 25.53 18.59 -13.01
C ASP A 427 24.59 17.41 -13.31
N GLN A 428 23.27 17.68 -13.38
CA GLN A 428 22.24 16.65 -13.60
C GLN A 428 22.40 15.91 -14.92
N GLU A 429 22.81 16.61 -15.98
CA GLU A 429 22.98 15.98 -17.29
C GLU A 429 24.16 15.02 -17.28
N ARG A 430 25.26 15.40 -16.63
CA ARG A 430 26.44 14.52 -16.46
C ARG A 430 26.11 13.28 -15.65
N LEU A 431 25.40 13.42 -14.53
CA LEU A 431 24.95 12.27 -13.75
C LEU A 431 24.10 11.33 -14.61
N PHE A 432 23.18 11.89 -15.38
CA PHE A 432 22.32 11.13 -16.29
C PHE A 432 23.12 10.36 -17.35
N ASP A 433 24.10 11.01 -17.99
CA ASP A 433 24.94 10.38 -19.01
C ASP A 433 25.77 9.21 -18.45
N ARG A 434 26.32 9.37 -17.24
CA ARG A 434 27.01 8.27 -16.55
C ARG A 434 26.05 7.13 -16.23
N MET A 435 24.81 7.42 -15.81
CA MET A 435 23.80 6.40 -15.54
C MET A 435 23.47 5.58 -16.78
N ILE A 436 23.15 6.23 -17.91
CA ILE A 436 22.85 5.52 -19.16
C ILE A 436 24.06 4.70 -19.62
N SER A 437 25.26 5.26 -19.54
CA SER A 437 26.50 4.56 -19.91
C SER A 437 26.81 3.37 -18.99
N HIS A 438 26.50 3.46 -17.70
CA HIS A 438 26.67 2.35 -16.76
C HIS A 438 25.63 1.25 -16.95
N LEU A 439 24.37 1.63 -17.15
CA LEU A 439 23.28 0.70 -17.46
C LEU A 439 23.61 -0.13 -18.70
N GLY A 440 24.05 0.53 -19.79
CA GLY A 440 24.36 -0.16 -21.05
C GLY A 440 25.58 -1.09 -20.99
N ARG A 441 26.53 -0.82 -20.08
CA ARG A 441 27.72 -1.67 -19.90
C ARG A 441 27.50 -2.83 -18.93
N SER A 442 26.71 -2.59 -17.87
CA SER A 442 26.66 -3.49 -16.71
C SER A 442 25.33 -4.22 -16.56
N PHE A 443 24.26 -3.76 -17.23
CA PHE A 443 22.89 -4.27 -17.05
C PHE A 443 22.24 -4.73 -18.36
N THR A 444 23.01 -5.06 -19.39
CA THR A 444 22.49 -5.65 -20.63
C THR A 444 21.66 -6.90 -20.34
N GLY A 445 20.45 -6.98 -20.92
CA GLY A 445 19.50 -8.08 -20.68
C GLY A 445 18.66 -7.95 -19.40
N TRP A 446 18.89 -6.91 -18.60
CA TRP A 446 18.04 -6.57 -17.47
C TRP A 446 16.90 -5.65 -17.91
N ALA A 447 15.89 -5.53 -17.06
CA ALA A 447 14.93 -4.45 -17.16
C ALA A 447 15.16 -3.42 -16.07
N GLY A 448 14.64 -2.21 -16.26
CA GLY A 448 14.82 -1.17 -15.25
C GLY A 448 13.74 -0.12 -15.19
N LEU A 449 13.67 0.52 -14.03
CA LEU A 449 12.88 1.71 -13.77
C LEU A 449 13.83 2.88 -13.54
N LEU A 450 13.66 3.94 -14.32
CA LEU A 450 14.45 5.16 -14.19
C LEU A 450 13.54 6.37 -13.99
N LEU A 451 13.67 7.02 -12.83
CA LEU A 451 12.99 8.26 -12.51
C LEU A 451 13.87 9.47 -12.86
N VAL A 452 13.26 10.49 -13.48
CA VAL A 452 13.99 11.64 -14.06
C VAL A 452 13.18 12.92 -13.84
N PRO A 453 13.79 14.04 -13.42
CA PRO A 453 13.06 15.31 -13.33
C PRO A 453 12.84 15.86 -14.75
N TYR A 454 11.75 16.57 -14.97
CA TYR A 454 11.34 17.02 -16.31
C TYR A 454 12.30 18.06 -16.92
N GLN A 455 13.36 17.63 -17.62
CA GLN A 455 14.37 18.52 -18.22
C GLN A 455 14.94 18.05 -19.59
N ARG A 456 14.10 17.53 -20.51
CA ARG A 456 14.53 17.10 -21.88
C ARG A 456 15.66 16.04 -21.93
N LEU A 457 15.85 15.23 -20.88
CA LEU A 457 16.84 14.15 -20.85
C LEU A 457 16.39 12.86 -21.59
N GLU A 458 15.12 12.79 -21.96
CA GLU A 458 14.52 11.63 -22.64
C GLU A 458 15.22 11.25 -23.94
N SER A 459 15.70 12.24 -24.71
CA SER A 459 16.40 12.00 -25.99
C SER A 459 17.70 11.22 -25.83
N ARG A 460 18.25 11.17 -24.60
CA ARG A 460 19.49 10.48 -24.27
C ARG A 460 19.27 9.02 -23.89
N ILE A 461 18.03 8.61 -23.60
CA ILE A 461 17.68 7.20 -23.40
C ILE A 461 17.66 6.52 -24.78
N PRO A 462 18.39 5.40 -24.99
CA PRO A 462 18.31 4.67 -26.24
C PRO A 462 16.86 4.25 -26.52
N ARG A 463 16.32 4.65 -27.68
CA ARG A 463 14.91 4.39 -28.03
C ARG A 463 14.55 2.90 -27.97
N GLY A 464 15.50 2.03 -28.34
CA GLY A 464 15.33 0.58 -28.30
C GLY A 464 15.21 0.00 -26.87
N TRP A 465 15.48 0.79 -25.84
CA TRP A 465 15.29 0.39 -24.45
C TRP A 465 13.88 0.69 -23.93
N LEU A 466 13.13 1.61 -24.52
CA LEU A 466 11.85 2.05 -23.96
C LEU A 466 10.79 0.94 -24.03
N ALA A 467 10.18 0.61 -22.89
CA ALA A 467 9.07 -0.33 -22.75
C ALA A 467 7.74 0.43 -22.61
N GLY A 468 7.37 1.13 -23.68
CA GLY A 468 6.16 1.96 -23.76
C GLY A 468 6.37 3.41 -23.30
N GLU A 469 5.27 4.15 -23.22
CA GLU A 469 5.28 5.58 -22.90
C GLU A 469 5.69 5.86 -21.46
N PRO A 470 6.42 6.96 -21.19
CA PRO A 470 6.82 7.33 -19.84
C PRO A 470 5.63 7.74 -18.97
N GLY A 471 5.68 7.37 -17.70
CA GLY A 471 4.74 7.82 -16.69
C GLY A 471 5.05 9.25 -16.28
N ILE A 472 4.04 10.07 -16.03
CA ILE A 472 4.21 11.47 -15.61
C ILE A 472 3.41 11.72 -14.34
N PHE A 473 4.07 12.22 -13.30
CA PHE A 473 3.44 12.54 -12.02
C PHE A 473 4.20 13.66 -11.31
N ASN A 474 3.58 14.20 -10.25
CA ASN A 474 4.22 15.19 -9.40
C ASN A 474 4.77 14.52 -8.13
N HIS A 475 6.01 14.83 -7.77
CA HIS A 475 6.64 14.38 -6.54
C HIS A 475 7.57 15.49 -5.99
N GLY A 476 7.47 15.81 -4.70
CA GLY A 476 8.25 16.90 -4.10
C GLY A 476 8.02 18.28 -4.74
N GLY A 477 6.82 18.54 -5.25
CA GLY A 477 6.49 19.78 -5.97
C GLY A 477 7.05 19.85 -7.40
N ARG A 478 7.67 18.77 -7.90
CA ARG A 478 8.29 18.70 -9.22
C ARG A 478 7.60 17.68 -10.11
N LYS A 479 7.59 17.96 -11.40
CA LYS A 479 7.14 17.01 -12.41
C LYS A 479 8.25 15.98 -12.67
N ILE A 480 7.97 14.72 -12.39
CA ILE A 480 8.86 13.59 -12.59
C ILE A 480 8.35 12.73 -13.74
N ARG A 481 9.28 12.18 -14.51
CA ARG A 481 9.02 11.15 -15.52
C ARG A 481 9.58 9.82 -15.06
N ALA A 482 8.80 8.75 -15.23
CA ALA A 482 9.22 7.38 -15.04
C ALA A 482 9.39 6.70 -16.39
N PHE A 483 10.56 6.11 -16.62
CA PHE A 483 10.85 5.29 -17.78
C PHE A 483 10.99 3.83 -17.36
N TRP A 484 10.28 2.95 -18.07
CA TRP A 484 10.45 1.50 -17.95
C TRP A 484 11.29 1.02 -19.12
N LEU A 485 12.34 0.27 -18.83
CA LEU A 485 13.43 -0.01 -19.75
C LEU A 485 13.64 -1.51 -19.93
N ARG A 486 13.94 -1.94 -21.16
CA ARG A 486 14.61 -3.21 -21.50
C ARG A 486 16.03 -2.87 -21.96
N ILE A 487 17.01 -3.07 -21.10
CA ILE A 487 18.38 -2.62 -21.34
C ILE A 487 19.05 -3.60 -22.32
N ARG A 488 19.59 -3.06 -23.42
CA ARG A 488 20.17 -3.81 -24.54
C ARG A 488 21.58 -3.33 -24.86
#